data_AF-A0A526TAU3-F1
#
_entry.id   AF-A0A526TAU3-F1
#
_cell.length_a   1.000
_cell.length_b   1.000
_cell.length_c   1.000
_cell.angle_alpha   90.00
_cell.angle_beta   90.00
_cell.angle_gamma   90.00
#
_symmetry.space_group_name_H-M   'P 1'
#
loop_
_entity.id
_entity.type
_entity.pdbx_description
1 polymer ?
#
loop_
_entity_poly.entity_id
_entity_poly.type
_entity_poly.pdbx_seq_one_letter_code
_entity_poly.pdbx_strand_id
1 'polypeptide(L)' 'LIADMDSTMIDQECIDELADEIGVKDHVAAITARSMNGEIAFEPALRERVALLKGLDAAVVDRIVANRLTLAAGGRVL' A
#
# COMPACT_ATOMS: atom_id res chain seq x y z
N LEU A 1 22.62 0.27 2.61
CA LEU A 1 21.61 -0.60 1.99
C LEU A 1 20.47 0.30 1.51
N ILE A 2 19.86 0.01 0.36
CA ILE A 2 18.59 0.63 -0.06
C ILE A 2 17.62 -0.53 -0.24
N ALA A 3 16.48 -0.49 0.44
CA ALA A 3 15.45 -1.52 0.40
C ALA A 3 14.10 -0.88 0.08
N ASP A 4 13.25 -1.63 -0.60
CA ASP A 4 11.85 -1.26 -0.81
C ASP A 4 11.07 -1.37 0.51
N MET A 5 9.92 -0.72 0.60
CA MET A 5 9.11 -0.71 1.81
C MET A 5 8.06 -1.82 1.79
N ASP A 6 7.09 -1.71 0.88
CA ASP A 6 5.96 -2.63 0.76
C ASP A 6 6.47 -4.03 0.37
N SER A 7 5.92 -5.06 1.00
CA SER A 7 6.32 -6.46 0.80
C SER A 7 7.83 -6.76 1.00
N THR A 8 8.59 -5.85 1.64
CA THR A 8 10.04 -5.99 1.87
C THR A 8 10.41 -5.63 3.31
N MET A 9 10.19 -4.38 3.73
CA MET A 9 10.42 -3.94 5.11
C MET A 9 9.18 -4.14 5.99
N ILE A 10 8.01 -4.13 5.38
CA ILE A 10 6.72 -4.47 5.99
C ILE A 10 6.04 -5.58 5.19
N ASP A 11 5.16 -6.33 5.84
CA ASP A 11 4.44 -7.43 5.18
C ASP A 11 3.22 -6.96 4.35
N GLN A 12 2.83 -5.71 4.51
CA GLN A 12 1.64 -5.12 3.87
C GLN A 12 1.99 -4.28 2.64
N GLU A 13 0.95 -4.01 1.84
CA GLU A 13 0.92 -2.94 0.84
C GLU A 13 0.19 -1.73 1.44
N CYS A 14 0.90 -0.63 1.70
CA CYS A 14 0.34 0.51 2.44
C CYS A 14 -0.90 1.13 1.77
N ILE A 15 -0.91 1.18 0.44
CA ILE A 15 -2.03 1.72 -0.34
C ILE A 15 -3.29 0.85 -0.20
N ASP A 16 -3.14 -0.47 -0.06
CA ASP A 16 -4.26 -1.39 0.10
C ASP A 16 -4.87 -1.24 1.51
N GLU A 17 -4.04 -0.99 2.53
CA GLU A 17 -4.53 -0.71 3.89
C GLU A 17 -5.25 0.64 3.98
N LEU A 18 -4.83 1.64 3.21
CA LEU A 18 -5.55 2.91 3.06
C LEU A 18 -6.90 2.73 2.37
N ALA A 19 -6.94 1.89 1.33
CA ALA A 19 -8.15 1.59 0.57
C ALA A 19 -9.18 0.79 1.39
N ASP A 20 -8.73 0.01 2.37
CA ASP A 20 -9.60 -0.76 3.25
C ASP A 20 -10.48 0.14 4.14
N GLU A 21 -9.98 1.31 4.54
CA GLU A 21 -10.73 2.28 5.36
C GLU A 21 -11.95 2.87 4.63
N ILE A 22 -11.98 2.74 3.30
CA ILE A 22 -13.12 3.14 2.45
C ILE A 22 -13.76 1.94 1.73
N GLY A 23 -13.39 0.71 2.09
CA GLY A 23 -13.99 -0.52 1.57
C GLY A 23 -13.67 -0.87 0.12
N VAL A 24 -12.56 -0.34 -0.43
CA VAL A 24 -12.15 -0.61 -1.82
C VAL A 24 -10.83 -1.38 -1.93
N LYS A 25 -10.41 -2.04 -0.85
CA LYS A 25 -9.16 -2.82 -0.77
C LYS A 25 -8.98 -3.76 -1.95
N ASP A 26 -9.96 -4.62 -2.21
CA ASP A 26 -9.88 -5.63 -3.28
C ASP A 26 -9.67 -5.01 -4.67
N HIS A 27 -10.29 -3.85 -4.91
CA HIS A 27 -10.16 -3.15 -6.18
C HIS A 27 -8.75 -2.58 -6.35
N VAL A 28 -8.21 -1.98 -5.29
CA VAL A 28 -6.86 -1.40 -5.28
C VAL A 28 -5.79 -2.49 -5.38
N ALA A 29 -5.95 -3.58 -4.62
CA ALA A 29 -5.07 -4.75 -4.66
C ALA A 29 -5.01 -5.38 -6.07
N ALA A 30 -6.14 -5.45 -6.77
CA ALA A 30 -6.18 -5.94 -8.16
C ALA A 30 -5.38 -5.04 -9.12
N ILE A 31 -5.43 -3.71 -8.94
CA ILE A 31 -4.62 -2.77 -9.74
C ILE A 31 -3.13 -2.93 -9.38
N THR A 32 -2.80 -3.07 -8.10
CA THR A 32 -1.43 -3.31 -7.60
C THR A 32 -0.85 -4.57 -8.24
N ALA A 33 -1.55 -5.69 -8.17
CA ALA A 33 -1.11 -6.97 -8.72
C ALA A 33 -0.85 -6.89 -10.24
N ARG A 34 -1.76 -6.26 -11.00
CA ARG A 34 -1.59 -6.07 -12.45
C ARG A 34 -0.39 -5.19 -12.77
N SER A 35 -0.14 -4.15 -11.97
CA SER A 35 1.04 -3.30 -12.12
C SER A 35 2.34 -4.04 -11.82
N MET A 36 2.37 -4.86 -10.77
CA MET A 36 3.55 -5.65 -10.38
C MET A 36 3.84 -6.78 -11.39
N ASN A 37 2.79 -7.36 -11.98
CA ASN A 37 2.91 -8.35 -13.06
C ASN A 37 3.37 -7.72 -14.41
N GLY A 38 3.48 -6.40 -14.49
CA GLY A 38 3.83 -5.68 -15.72
C GLY A 38 2.72 -5.62 -16.77
N GLU A 39 1.47 -5.92 -16.39
CA GLU A 39 0.31 -5.87 -17.29
C GLU A 39 -0.14 -4.43 -17.58
N ILE A 40 0.12 -3.52 -16.64
CA ILE A 40 -0.14 -2.08 -16.76
C ILE A 40 1.07 -1.29 -16.29
N ALA A 41 1.25 -0.08 -16.82
CA ALA A 41 2.34 0.79 -16.41
C ALA A 41 2.14 1.29 -14.96
N PHE A 42 3.25 1.35 -14.21
CA PHE A 42 3.25 1.71 -12.79
C PHE A 42 2.70 3.11 -12.50
N GLU A 43 3.14 4.14 -13.23
CA GLU A 43 2.71 5.51 -12.95
C GLU A 43 1.18 5.69 -13.12
N PRO A 44 0.55 5.27 -14.24
CA PRO A 44 -0.91 5.29 -14.36
C PRO A 44 -1.61 4.48 -13.27
N ALA A 45 -1.12 3.28 -12.97
CA ALA A 45 -1.69 2.42 -11.93
C ALA A 45 -1.62 3.05 -10.54
N LEU A 46 -0.53 3.75 -10.22
CA LEU A 46 -0.38 4.48 -8.97
C LEU A 46 -1.35 5.67 -8.90
N ARG A 47 -1.47 6.44 -9.99
CA ARG A 47 -2.41 7.58 -10.04
C ARG A 47 -3.86 7.14 -9.86
N GLU A 48 -4.23 6.02 -10.48
CA GLU A 48 -5.56 5.43 -10.35
C GLU A 48 -5.86 5.02 -8.90
N ARG A 49 -4.94 4.28 -8.27
CA ARG A 49 -5.09 3.84 -6.87
C ARG A 49 -5.17 5.03 -5.90
N VAL A 50 -4.31 6.03 -6.06
CA VAL A 50 -4.33 7.23 -5.20
C VAL A 50 -5.59 8.07 -5.39
N ALA A 51 -6.12 8.15 -6.61
CA ALA A 51 -7.36 8.89 -6.87
C ALA A 51 -8.57 8.32 -6.13
N LEU A 52 -8.60 7.01 -5.89
CA LEU A 52 -9.65 6.34 -5.11
C LEU A 52 -9.68 6.76 -3.64
N LEU A 53 -8.55 7.24 -3.10
CA LEU A 53 -8.43 7.71 -1.72
C LEU A 53 -8.89 9.17 -1.52
N LYS A 54 -9.50 9.79 -2.54
CA LYS A 54 -9.92 11.19 -2.49
C LYS A 54 -10.94 11.42 -1.37
N GLY A 55 -10.62 12.35 -0.47
CA GLY A 55 -11.48 12.73 0.66
C GLY A 55 -11.22 11.93 1.93
N LEU A 56 -10.27 10.99 1.91
CA LEU A 56 -9.80 10.30 3.10
C LEU A 56 -9.01 11.27 4.00
N ASP A 57 -9.34 11.27 5.30
CA ASP A 57 -8.65 12.09 6.29
C ASP A 57 -7.21 11.61 6.46
N ALA A 58 -6.24 12.53 6.39
CA ALA A 58 -4.82 12.23 6.54
C ALA A 58 -4.47 11.58 7.89
N ALA A 59 -5.29 11.77 8.94
CA ALA A 59 -5.12 11.10 10.23
C ALA A 59 -5.27 9.57 10.14
N VAL A 60 -5.79 9.02 9.03
CA VAL A 60 -5.82 7.57 8.80
C VAL A 60 -4.42 6.99 8.66
N VAL A 61 -3.52 7.73 7.98
CA VAL A 61 -2.13 7.97 8.32
C VAL A 61 -1.58 7.15 9.48
N ASP A 62 -1.60 7.86 10.60
CA ASP A 62 -1.08 7.44 11.89
C ASP A 62 -1.80 6.20 12.42
N ARG A 63 -3.11 6.03 12.12
CA ARG A 63 -3.85 4.84 12.58
C ARG A 63 -3.36 3.56 11.91
N ILE A 64 -3.10 3.59 10.61
CA ILE A 64 -2.60 2.41 9.88
C ILE A 64 -1.19 2.07 10.36
N VAL A 65 -0.31 3.07 10.46
CA VAL A 65 1.05 2.87 10.96
C VAL A 65 1.06 2.28 12.36
N ALA A 66 0.19 2.74 13.25
CA ALA A 66 0.14 2.26 14.63
C ALA A 66 -0.51 0.88 14.80
N ASN A 67 -1.50 0.52 13.97
CA ASN A 67 -2.38 -0.61 14.26
C ASN A 67 -2.38 -1.73 13.21
N ARG A 68 -1.88 -1.49 11.99
CA ARG A 68 -1.99 -2.43 10.88
C ARG A 68 -0.65 -2.83 10.25
N LEU A 69 0.37 -1.98 10.36
CA LEU A 69 1.68 -2.29 9.78
C LEU A 69 2.50 -3.21 10.70
N THR A 70 3.04 -4.28 10.12
CA THR A 70 4.00 -5.17 10.78
C THR A 70 5.31 -5.15 10.02
N LEU A 71 6.42 -5.06 10.75
CA LEU A 71 7.74 -5.23 10.14
C LEU A 71 7.89 -6.67 9.66
N ALA A 72 8.40 -6.82 8.44
CA ALA A 72 8.78 -8.12 7.91
C ALA A 72 9.85 -8.77 8.79
N ALA A 73 9.97 -10.09 8.71
CA ALA A 73 10.95 -10.84 9.49
C ALA A 73 12.38 -10.30 9.25
N GLY A 74 13.04 -9.83 10.31
CA GLY A 74 14.37 -9.23 10.22
C GLY A 74 14.39 -7.73 9.89
N GLY A 75 13.25 -7.11 9.55
CA GLY A 75 13.15 -5.68 9.19
C GLY A 75 13.62 -4.70 10.28
N ARG A 76 13.68 -5.14 11.54
CA ARG A 76 14.20 -4.33 12.65
C ARG A 76 15.73 -4.32 12.77
N VAL A 77 16.41 -5.25 12.10
CA VAL A 77 17.85 -5.54 12.25
C VAL A 77 18.63 -5.30 10.94
N LEU A 78 17.92 -5.09 9.82
CA LEU A 78 18.48 -4.75 8.51
C LEU A 78 18.96 -3.31 8.41
#